data_AF-A0A9W7ECH3-F1
#
_entry.id   AF-A0A9W7ECH3-F1
#
_cell.length_a   1.000
_cell.length_b   1.000
_cell.length_c   1.000
_cell.angle_alpha   90.00
_cell.angle_beta   90.00
_cell.angle_gamma   90.00
#
_symmetry.space_group_name_H-M   'P 1'
#
loop_
_entity.id
_entity.type
_entity.pdbx_description
1 polymer ?
#
loop_
_entity_poly.entity_id
_entity_poly.type
_entity_poly.pdbx_seq_one_letter_code
_entity_poly.pdbx_strand_id
1 'polypeptide(L)'
;MGNIKVYLCDGAGIEYDAVTQVYEVFPVLITGTMLTVFVLMGVFFRSIIVPIRSVVSIALTLMFVFGLTVLVYQDGAFEFMDLNCFSKTGYISWLPPVMTFSIVVGLGLDYDVFLISRVLEFRLDGYDADSSVLAGIWKTGSVITCAGIIMG
;
A
#
# COMPACT_ATOMS: atom_id res chain seq x y z
N MET A 1 32.56 17.70 -37.09
CA MET A 1 31.32 16.97 -37.40
C MET A 1 30.50 16.90 -36.13
N GLY A 2 29.45 17.70 -36.02
CA GLY A 2 28.61 17.78 -34.83
C GLY A 2 27.73 16.55 -34.69
N ASN A 3 27.69 15.95 -33.50
CA ASN A 3 26.78 14.85 -33.18
C ASN A 3 25.32 15.35 -33.28
N ILE A 4 24.64 15.00 -34.37
CA ILE A 4 23.20 15.24 -34.51
C ILE A 4 22.50 14.23 -33.60
N LYS A 5 21.91 14.71 -32.51
CA LYS A 5 21.04 13.90 -31.65
C LYS A 5 19.66 13.84 -32.29
N VAL A 6 19.25 12.65 -32.70
CA VAL A 6 17.90 12.38 -33.21
C VAL A 6 17.05 11.89 -32.02
N TYR A 7 15.96 12.57 -31.75
CA TYR A 7 14.99 12.20 -30.72
C TYR A 7 13.73 11.64 -31.41
N LEU A 8 13.24 10.49 -30.94
CA LEU A 8 11.99 9.89 -31.40
C LEU A 8 10.87 10.32 -30.45
N CYS A 9 10.00 11.23 -30.89
CA CYS A 9 8.81 11.64 -30.14
C CYS A 9 7.55 11.11 -30.82
N ASP A 10 7.22 9.86 -30.55
CA ASP A 10 5.92 9.25 -30.89
C ASP A 10 5.17 8.89 -29.60
N GLY A 11 3.84 8.75 -29.65
CA GLY A 11 3.00 8.45 -28.48
C GLY A 11 3.45 7.18 -27.75
N ALA A 12 3.80 6.13 -28.49
CA ALA A 12 4.35 4.90 -27.94
C ALA A 12 5.74 5.08 -27.32
N GLY A 13 6.57 5.96 -27.89
CA GLY A 13 7.91 6.27 -27.35
C GLY A 13 7.83 7.01 -26.01
N ILE A 14 6.90 7.97 -25.89
CA ILE A 14 6.67 8.72 -24.65
C ILE A 14 6.17 7.79 -23.53
N GLU A 15 5.24 6.87 -23.85
CA GLU A 15 4.72 5.91 -22.88
C GLU A 15 5.81 4.93 -22.41
N TYR A 16 6.63 4.42 -23.34
CA TYR A 16 7.73 3.52 -23.02
C TYR A 16 8.80 4.18 -22.14
N ASP A 17 9.17 5.43 -22.45
CA ASP A 17 10.13 6.19 -21.65
C ASP A 17 9.57 6.48 -20.25
N ALA A 18 8.28 6.82 -20.13
CA ALA A 18 7.61 7.03 -18.85
C ALA A 18 7.60 5.77 -17.98
N VAL A 19 7.23 4.62 -18.57
CA VAL A 19 7.25 3.30 -17.92
C VAL A 19 8.66 3.03 -17.40
N THR A 20 9.68 3.14 -18.26
CA THR A 20 11.07 2.83 -17.92
C THR A 20 11.58 3.70 -16.77
N GLN A 21 11.38 5.02 -16.86
CA GLN A 21 11.82 5.95 -15.81
C GLN A 21 11.14 5.67 -14.47
N VAL A 22 9.84 5.39 -14.47
CA VAL A 22 9.08 5.10 -13.25
C VAL A 22 9.60 3.80 -12.61
N TYR A 23 9.77 2.74 -13.39
CA TYR A 23 10.23 1.45 -12.85
C TYR A 23 11.70 1.47 -12.41
N GLU A 24 12.53 2.36 -12.94
CA GLU A 24 13.89 2.57 -12.42
C GLU A 24 13.90 3.18 -11.01
N VAL A 25 13.02 4.16 -10.74
CA VAL A 25 12.95 4.82 -9.43
C VAL A 25 12.09 4.07 -8.42
N PHE A 26 11.20 3.20 -8.87
CA PHE A 26 10.21 2.51 -8.03
C PHE A 26 10.82 1.68 -6.88
N PRO A 27 11.90 0.90 -7.09
CA PRO A 27 12.55 0.17 -5.98
C PRO A 27 13.11 1.10 -4.90
N VAL A 28 13.64 2.26 -5.30
CA VAL A 28 14.15 3.28 -4.37
C VAL A 28 12.99 3.90 -3.60
N LEU A 29 11.87 4.19 -4.26
CA LEU A 29 10.65 4.68 -3.61
C LEU A 29 10.10 3.68 -2.60
N ILE A 30 9.99 2.39 -2.96
CA ILE A 30 9.52 1.35 -2.04
C ILE A 30 10.43 1.26 -0.82
N THR A 31 11.74 1.13 -1.04
CA THR A 31 12.72 0.97 0.03
C THR A 31 12.76 2.20 0.93
N GLY A 32 12.79 3.40 0.34
CA GLY A 32 12.81 4.66 1.06
C GLY A 32 11.53 4.88 1.88
N THR A 33 10.36 4.57 1.31
CA THR A 33 9.08 4.71 2.02
C THR A 33 9.00 3.71 3.16
N MET A 34 9.29 2.42 2.94
CA MET A 34 9.25 1.39 3.98
C MET A 34 10.23 1.68 5.13
N LEU A 35 11.43 2.18 4.81
CA LEU A 35 12.41 2.60 5.81
C LEU A 35 11.89 3.80 6.60
N THR A 36 11.28 4.77 5.93
CA THR A 36 10.68 5.95 6.58
C THR A 36 9.54 5.53 7.52
N VAL A 37 8.66 4.63 7.08
CA VAL A 37 7.60 4.05 7.92
C VAL A 37 8.20 3.37 9.15
N PHE A 38 9.22 2.53 8.96
CA PHE A 38 9.90 1.83 10.05
C PHE A 38 10.48 2.79 11.08
N VAL A 39 11.19 3.83 10.63
CA VAL A 39 11.80 4.83 11.51
C VAL A 39 10.74 5.66 12.22
N LEU A 40 9.72 6.16 11.51
CA LEU A 40 8.63 6.95 12.09
C LEU A 40 7.90 6.18 13.19
N MET A 41 7.49 4.95 12.89
CA MET A 41 6.83 4.06 13.85
C MET A 41 7.74 3.72 15.03
N GLY A 42 9.02 3.45 14.77
CA GLY A 42 10.00 3.15 15.81
C GLY A 42 10.21 4.31 16.78
N VAL A 43 10.27 5.54 16.27
CA VAL A 43 10.39 6.76 17.08
C VAL A 43 9.10 7.04 17.84
N PHE A 44 7.94 6.96 17.18
CA PHE A 44 6.64 7.28 17.76
C PHE A 44 6.28 6.34 18.92
N PHE A 45 6.42 5.04 18.71
CA PHE A 45 6.08 4.02 19.70
C PHE A 45 7.26 3.63 20.61
N ARG A 46 8.46 4.19 20.38
CA ARG A 46 9.70 3.87 21.10
C ARG A 46 9.94 2.35 21.20
N SER A 47 9.58 1.63 20.15
CA SER A 47 9.58 0.17 20.10
C SER A 47 10.06 -0.30 18.73
N ILE A 48 10.81 -1.40 18.69
CA ILE A 48 11.29 -2.04 17.45
C ILE A 48 10.30 -3.10 16.95
N ILE A 49 9.49 -3.69 17.84
CA ILE A 49 8.56 -4.76 17.47
C ILE A 49 7.36 -4.20 16.69
N VAL A 50 6.86 -3.04 17.12
CA VAL A 50 5.73 -2.34 16.47
C VAL A 50 6.01 -2.00 15.00
N PRO A 51 7.11 -1.33 14.64
CA PRO A 51 7.40 -1.01 13.23
C PRO A 51 7.62 -2.25 12.38
N ILE A 52 8.26 -3.31 12.90
CA ILE A 52 8.42 -4.58 12.16
C ILE A 52 7.04 -5.15 11.80
N ARG A 53 6.14 -5.26 12.79
CA ARG A 53 4.78 -5.76 12.56
C ARG A 53 4.05 -4.93 11.50
N SER A 54 4.15 -3.61 11.57
CA SER A 54 3.48 -2.71 10.62
C SER A 54 4.02 -2.85 9.19
N VAL A 55 5.34 -2.90 9.01
CA VAL A 55 5.95 -3.12 7.69
C VAL A 55 5.51 -4.47 7.11
N VAL A 56 5.50 -5.53 7.93
CA VAL A 56 5.05 -6.86 7.51
C VAL A 56 3.57 -6.85 7.11
N SER A 57 2.72 -6.17 7.89
CA SER A 57 1.29 -6.04 7.62
C SER A 57 1.05 -5.35 6.27
N ILE A 58 1.67 -4.19 6.05
CA ILE A 58 1.54 -3.43 4.79
C ILE A 58 2.09 -4.24 3.60
N ALA A 59 3.22 -4.91 3.76
CA ALA A 59 3.80 -5.75 2.71
C ALA A 59 2.87 -6.91 2.33
N LEU A 60 2.25 -7.57 3.31
CA LEU A 60 1.24 -8.62 3.07
C LEU A 60 0.01 -8.08 2.36
N THR A 61 -0.50 -6.92 2.76
CA THR A 61 -1.62 -6.26 2.08
C THR A 61 -1.28 -5.94 0.63
N LEU A 62 -0.10 -5.38 0.35
CA LEU A 62 0.36 -5.08 -1.01
C LEU A 62 0.49 -6.35 -1.85
N MET A 63 1.08 -7.41 -1.31
CA MET A 63 1.18 -8.70 -1.99
C MET A 63 -0.21 -9.25 -2.36
N PHE A 64 -1.17 -9.16 -1.44
CA PHE A 64 -2.54 -9.60 -1.67
C PHE A 64 -3.24 -8.76 -2.75
N VAL A 65 -3.15 -7.42 -2.65
CA VAL A 65 -3.80 -6.50 -3.60
C VAL A 65 -3.20 -6.66 -5.01
N PHE A 66 -1.87 -6.70 -5.14
CA PHE A 66 -1.23 -6.89 -6.45
C PHE A 66 -1.49 -8.29 -7.01
N GLY A 67 -1.43 -9.33 -6.16
CA GLY A 67 -1.75 -10.70 -6.57
C GLY A 67 -3.18 -10.82 -7.10
N LEU A 68 -4.17 -10.25 -6.39
CA LEU A 68 -5.54 -10.20 -6.87
C LEU A 68 -5.68 -9.37 -8.15
N THR A 69 -4.99 -8.25 -8.27
CA THR A 69 -5.06 -7.41 -9.47
C THR A 69 -4.58 -8.17 -10.71
N VAL A 70 -3.46 -8.92 -10.60
CA VAL A 70 -2.96 -9.79 -11.67
C VAL A 70 -3.95 -10.90 -11.98
N LEU A 71 -4.45 -11.59 -10.96
CA LEU A 71 -5.39 -12.71 -11.11
C LEU A 71 -6.71 -12.28 -11.79
N VAL A 72 -7.22 -11.09 -11.47
CA VAL A 72 -8.46 -10.55 -12.05
C VAL A 72 -8.22 -10.04 -13.47
N TYR A 73 -7.26 -9.14 -13.68
CA TYR A 73 -7.14 -8.37 -14.92
C TYR A 73 -6.16 -8.94 -15.95
N GLN A 74 -5.18 -9.74 -15.52
CA GLN A 74 -4.25 -10.43 -16.41
C GLN A 74 -4.67 -11.88 -16.66
N ASP A 75 -4.99 -12.65 -15.61
CA ASP A 75 -5.34 -14.06 -15.78
C ASP A 75 -6.80 -14.25 -16.22
N GLY A 76 -7.70 -13.33 -15.83
CA GLY A 76 -9.10 -13.37 -16.22
C GLY A 76 -9.95 -14.27 -15.32
N ALA A 77 -9.59 -14.42 -14.03
CA ALA A 77 -10.27 -15.34 -13.13
C ALA A 77 -11.78 -15.10 -12.99
N PHE A 78 -12.26 -13.88 -13.25
CA PHE A 78 -13.68 -13.48 -13.17
C PHE A 78 -14.35 -13.29 -14.53
N GLU A 79 -13.70 -13.68 -15.63
CA GLU A 79 -14.30 -13.58 -16.99
C GLU A 79 -15.63 -14.36 -17.09
N PHE A 80 -15.80 -15.43 -16.31
CA PHE A 80 -17.01 -16.25 -16.29
C PHE A 80 -18.27 -15.50 -15.81
N MET A 81 -18.12 -14.33 -15.17
CA MET A 81 -19.24 -13.56 -14.63
C MET A 81 -19.91 -12.64 -15.66
N ASP A 82 -19.35 -12.50 -16.87
CA ASP A 82 -19.86 -11.67 -17.99
C ASP A 82 -20.19 -10.22 -17.59
N LEU A 83 -19.49 -9.70 -16.58
CA LEU A 83 -19.57 -8.31 -16.14
C LEU A 83 -18.47 -7.52 -16.84
N ASN A 84 -18.84 -6.43 -17.54
CA ASN A 84 -17.89 -5.53 -18.21
C ASN A 84 -16.79 -4.97 -17.28
N CYS A 85 -17.02 -4.97 -15.96
CA CYS A 85 -16.06 -4.51 -14.96
C CYS A 85 -14.87 -5.46 -14.76
N PHE A 86 -15.00 -6.73 -15.14
CA PHE A 86 -13.98 -7.77 -14.95
C PHE A 86 -13.38 -8.25 -16.27
N SER A 87 -13.50 -7.45 -17.34
CA SER A 87 -12.90 -7.79 -18.62
C SER A 87 -11.38 -7.86 -18.53
N LYS A 88 -10.81 -8.98 -19.00
CA LYS A 88 -9.37 -9.19 -19.08
C LYS A 88 -8.75 -8.17 -20.02
N THR A 89 -7.88 -7.34 -19.47
CA THR A 89 -7.13 -6.34 -20.23
C THR A 89 -5.83 -6.94 -20.77
N GLY A 90 -5.32 -8.00 -20.13
CA GLY A 90 -4.09 -8.69 -20.54
C GLY A 90 -2.79 -7.95 -20.19
N TYR A 91 -2.89 -6.70 -19.72
CA TYR A 91 -1.78 -5.92 -19.16
C TYR A 91 -2.32 -4.95 -18.10
N ILE A 92 -1.42 -4.47 -17.24
CA ILE A 92 -1.72 -3.42 -16.26
C ILE A 92 -0.85 -2.21 -16.64
N SER A 93 -1.47 -1.04 -16.76
CA SER A 93 -0.73 0.22 -16.99
C SER A 93 0.25 0.51 -15.84
N TRP A 94 1.24 1.37 -16.05
CA TRP A 94 2.23 1.70 -15.02
C TRP A 94 1.65 2.54 -13.87
N LEU A 95 0.58 3.29 -14.11
CA LEU A 95 0.04 4.23 -13.12
C LEU A 95 -0.68 3.54 -11.94
N PRO A 96 -1.58 2.54 -12.15
CA PRO A 96 -2.29 1.89 -11.04
C PRO A 96 -1.38 1.23 -9.99
N PRO A 97 -0.32 0.48 -10.34
CA PRO A 97 0.58 -0.09 -9.34
C PRO A 97 1.24 0.95 -8.44
N VAL A 98 1.66 2.08 -9.02
CA VAL A 98 2.29 3.19 -8.28
C VAL A 98 1.29 3.86 -7.35
N MET A 99 0.10 4.20 -7.84
CA MET A 99 -0.96 4.82 -7.04
C MET A 99 -1.40 3.91 -5.90
N THR A 100 -1.66 2.64 -6.19
CA THR A 100 -2.06 1.64 -5.19
C THR A 100 -0.98 1.48 -4.12
N PHE A 101 0.30 1.43 -4.50
CA PHE A 101 1.39 1.39 -3.54
C PHE A 101 1.32 2.59 -2.57
N SER A 102 1.25 3.81 -3.11
CA SER A 102 1.20 5.03 -2.30
C SER A 102 -0.03 5.08 -1.38
N ILE A 103 -1.20 4.71 -1.90
CA ILE A 103 -2.46 4.73 -1.14
C ILE A 103 -2.44 3.68 -0.02
N VAL A 104 -2.06 2.44 -0.33
CA VAL A 104 -2.06 1.34 0.66
C VAL A 104 -1.04 1.60 1.76
N VAL A 105 0.14 2.12 1.44
CA VAL A 105 1.14 2.46 2.45
C VAL A 105 0.67 3.62 3.32
N GLY A 106 0.12 4.68 2.73
CA GLY A 106 -0.37 5.85 3.47
C GLY A 106 -1.55 5.50 4.38
N LEU A 107 -2.62 4.94 3.82
CA LEU A 107 -3.80 4.54 4.59
C LEU A 107 -3.47 3.45 5.61
N GLY A 108 -2.68 2.44 5.22
CA GLY A 108 -2.28 1.35 6.10
C GLY A 108 -1.51 1.87 7.32
N LEU A 109 -0.62 2.84 7.12
CA LEU A 109 0.10 3.49 8.20
C LEU A 109 -0.84 4.24 9.14
N ASP A 110 -1.77 5.04 8.60
CA ASP A 110 -2.71 5.83 9.41
C ASP A 110 -3.59 4.93 10.28
N TYR A 111 -4.11 3.84 9.72
CA TYR A 111 -4.88 2.85 10.47
C TYR A 111 -4.05 2.14 11.53
N ASP A 112 -2.81 1.76 11.21
CA ASP A 112 -1.90 1.13 12.17
C ASP A 112 -1.56 2.06 13.34
N VAL A 113 -1.23 3.33 13.08
CA VAL A 113 -0.95 4.30 14.15
C VAL A 113 -2.19 4.47 15.02
N PHE A 114 -3.36 4.66 14.41
CA PHE A 114 -4.59 4.89 15.15
C PHE A 114 -4.95 3.70 16.05
N LEU A 115 -4.91 2.47 15.51
CA LEU A 115 -5.20 1.25 16.25
C LEU A 115 -4.20 1.04 17.39
N ILE A 116 -2.90 1.10 17.10
CA ILE A 116 -1.85 0.83 18.10
C ILE A 116 -1.83 1.93 19.17
N SER A 117 -2.09 3.19 18.82
CA SER A 117 -2.19 4.27 19.81
C SER A 117 -3.28 3.99 20.85
N ARG A 118 -4.45 3.50 20.41
CA ARG A 118 -5.54 3.15 21.33
C ARG A 118 -5.24 1.93 22.18
N VAL A 119 -4.60 0.91 21.63
CA VAL A 119 -4.13 -0.25 22.39
C VAL A 119 -3.10 0.19 23.44
N LEU A 120 -2.18 1.08 23.09
CA LEU A 120 -1.15 1.57 23.99
C LEU A 120 -1.74 2.38 25.15
N GLU A 121 -2.76 3.20 24.91
CA GLU A 121 -3.46 3.93 25.98
C GLU A 121 -4.01 2.99 27.05
N PHE A 122 -4.73 1.94 26.67
CA PHE A 122 -5.21 0.95 27.64
C PHE A 122 -4.06 0.22 28.35
N ARG A 123 -2.94 -0.02 27.64
CA ARG A 123 -1.76 -0.62 28.24
C ARG A 123 -1.11 0.30 29.29
N LEU A 124 -1.10 1.61 29.04
CA LEU A 124 -0.61 2.63 29.98
C LEU A 124 -1.54 2.81 31.17
N ASP A 125 -2.86 2.60 30.99
CA ASP A 125 -3.86 2.59 32.06
C ASP A 125 -3.80 1.33 32.95
N GLY A 126 -2.82 0.43 32.72
CA GLY A 126 -2.53 -0.72 33.57
C GLY A 126 -3.27 -2.00 33.20
N TYR A 127 -3.96 -2.05 32.06
CA TYR A 127 -4.57 -3.28 31.56
C TYR A 127 -3.51 -4.29 31.17
N ASP A 128 -3.82 -5.59 31.29
CA ASP A 128 -2.97 -6.65 30.76
C ASP A 128 -2.87 -6.57 29.21
N ALA A 129 -1.84 -7.19 28.62
CA ALA A 129 -1.57 -7.10 27.18
C ALA A 129 -2.78 -7.51 26.33
N ASP A 130 -3.39 -8.67 26.61
CA ASP A 130 -4.52 -9.18 25.84
C ASP A 130 -5.77 -8.32 26.05
N SER A 131 -5.98 -7.86 27.28
CA SER A 131 -7.10 -6.98 27.63
C SER A 131 -6.98 -5.60 26.94
N SER A 132 -5.76 -5.09 26.78
CA SER A 132 -5.48 -3.81 26.10
C SER A 132 -5.78 -3.91 24.61
N VAL A 133 -5.39 -5.02 23.96
CA VAL A 133 -5.69 -5.27 22.54
C VAL A 133 -7.20 -5.39 22.34
N LEU A 134 -7.88 -6.16 23.19
CA LEU A 134 -9.33 -6.34 23.12
C LEU A 134 -10.03 -4.98 23.29
N ALA A 135 -9.74 -4.23 24.34
CA ALA A 135 -10.36 -2.92 24.61
C ALA A 135 -10.08 -1.90 23.49
N GLY A 136 -8.85 -1.87 22.97
CA GLY A 136 -8.46 -1.01 21.85
C GLY A 136 -9.28 -1.30 20.61
N ILE A 137 -9.44 -2.58 20.23
CA ILE A 137 -10.25 -2.98 19.08
C ILE A 137 -11.74 -2.65 19.30
N TRP A 138 -12.31 -2.95 20.47
CA TRP A 138 -13.72 -2.67 20.77
C TRP A 138 -14.05 -1.18 20.67
N LYS A 139 -13.16 -0.30 21.14
CA LYS A 139 -13.41 1.15 21.13
C LYS A 139 -13.20 1.78 19.76
N THR A 140 -12.26 1.24 18.99
CA THR A 140 -11.75 1.87 17.76
C THR A 140 -12.33 1.24 16.50
N GLY A 141 -12.80 -0.01 16.58
CA GLY A 141 -13.27 -0.80 15.45
C GLY A 141 -14.42 -0.14 14.70
N SER A 142 -15.44 0.41 15.38
CA SER A 142 -16.54 1.10 14.70
C SER A 142 -16.06 2.34 13.95
N VAL A 143 -15.10 3.08 14.48
CA VAL A 143 -14.57 4.30 13.84
C VAL A 143 -13.79 3.94 12.58
N ILE A 144 -12.92 2.92 12.68
CA ILE A 144 -12.13 2.41 11.55
C ILE A 144 -13.07 1.88 10.45
N THR A 145 -14.07 1.08 10.80
CA THR A 145 -15.03 0.54 9.83
C THR A 145 -15.86 1.64 9.17
N CYS A 146 -16.35 2.63 9.92
CA CYS A 146 -17.07 3.75 9.34
C CYS A 146 -16.18 4.58 8.40
N ALA A 147 -14.92 4.84 8.77
CA ALA A 147 -13.97 5.52 7.89
C ALA A 147 -13.72 4.72 6.60
N GLY A 148 -13.52 3.40 6.72
CA GLY A 148 -13.34 2.51 5.58
C GLY A 148 -14.54 2.51 4.62
N ILE A 149 -15.76 2.54 5.15
CA ILE A 149 -16.99 2.60 4.33
C ILE A 149 -17.16 3.96 3.63
N ILE A 150 -16.68 5.06 4.23
CA ILE A 150 -16.79 6.39 3.62
C ILE A 150 -15.73 6.59 2.53
N MET A 151 -14.55 6.00 2.71
CA MET A 151 -13.43 6.13 1.76
C MET A 151 -13.51 5.17 0.57
N GLY A 152 -14.16 4.00 0.73
CA GLY A 152 -14.33 2.98 -0.31
C GLY A 152 -15.58 3.19 -1.13
#